data_AF-A0A511KJC2-F1
#
_entry.id   AF-A0A511KJC2-F1
#
_cell.length_a   1.000
_cell.length_b   1.000
_cell.length_c   1.000
_cell.angle_alpha   90.00
_cell.angle_beta   90.00
_cell.angle_gamma   90.00
#
_symmetry.space_group_name_H-M   'P 1'
#
loop_
_entity.id
_entity.type
_entity.pdbx_description
1 polymer ?
#
loop_
_entity_poly.entity_id
_entity_poly.type
_entity_poly.pdbx_seq_one_letter_code
_entity_poly.pdbx_strand_id
1 'polypeptide(L)'
;MTLIDAGTGFNKFHNQGILGSSSIKVGILDTGVDYLILGACFGPGCHFSFGGDYAVDSPGADPYVNCTDHGTHVTGTVGALASPLGFSGVAPNIQIGHYRVFQCSGVVPPRGSRRSLDGRYRVFDCDESTTEDLVVAGILAVANDGVNIVTASIGGLAGWLGASPFQIAVKRREPLENILQSLSHKASRRELRDLGQRSA
;
A
#
# COMPACT_ATOMS: atom_id res chain seq x y z
N MET A 1 -5.59 -9.56 -22.16
CA MET A 1 -5.81 -8.13 -21.91
C MET A 1 -6.24 -8.01 -20.47
N THR A 2 -5.34 -7.55 -19.61
CA THR A 2 -5.57 -7.46 -18.17
C THR A 2 -6.37 -6.21 -17.84
N LEU A 3 -7.19 -6.22 -16.79
CA LEU A 3 -8.10 -5.10 -16.49
C LEU A 3 -7.39 -3.77 -16.17
N ILE A 4 -6.12 -3.78 -15.75
CA ILE A 4 -5.32 -2.57 -15.45
C ILE A 4 -4.66 -1.99 -16.73
N ASP A 5 -4.54 -2.81 -17.79
CA ASP A 5 -3.71 -2.53 -18.99
C ASP A 5 -4.31 -1.46 -19.92
N ALA A 6 -5.64 -1.40 -20.00
CA ALA A 6 -6.32 -0.75 -21.12
C ALA A 6 -6.29 0.79 -21.06
N GLY A 7 -6.18 1.39 -19.87
CA GLY A 7 -6.25 2.84 -19.68
C GLY A 7 -4.92 3.54 -19.40
N THR A 8 -3.91 2.81 -18.94
CA THR A 8 -2.62 3.37 -18.46
C THR A 8 -1.48 3.13 -19.44
N GLY A 9 -1.61 2.18 -20.36
CA GLY A 9 -0.64 1.89 -21.41
C GLY A 9 0.62 1.14 -20.96
N PHE A 10 0.68 0.65 -19.71
CA PHE A 10 1.87 -0.07 -19.24
C PHE A 10 2.04 -1.44 -19.91
N ASN A 11 0.99 -1.99 -20.51
CA ASN A 11 1.07 -3.18 -21.35
C ASN A 11 2.11 -3.04 -22.47
N LYS A 12 2.34 -1.83 -22.99
CA LYS A 12 3.40 -1.55 -23.96
C LYS A 12 4.78 -1.82 -23.38
N PHE A 13 5.00 -1.46 -22.12
CA PHE A 13 6.25 -1.72 -21.40
C PHE A 13 6.42 -3.20 -21.08
N HIS A 14 5.36 -3.87 -20.62
CA HIS A 14 5.38 -5.32 -20.40
C HIS A 14 5.69 -6.10 -21.69
N ASN A 15 5.09 -5.69 -22.82
CA ASN A 15 5.37 -6.28 -24.14
C ASN A 15 6.82 -6.03 -24.61
N GLN A 16 7.51 -5.04 -24.04
CA GLN A 16 8.93 -4.77 -24.27
C GLN A 16 9.84 -5.45 -23.24
N GLY A 17 9.28 -6.24 -22.32
CA GLY A 17 10.03 -6.90 -21.24
C GLY A 17 10.40 -5.97 -20.08
N ILE A 18 9.84 -4.75 -20.03
CA ILE A 18 10.04 -3.80 -18.95
C ILE A 18 9.05 -4.11 -17.84
N LEU A 19 9.51 -4.88 -16.85
CA LEU A 19 8.70 -5.42 -15.73
C LEU A 19 9.15 -4.89 -14.35
N GLY A 20 10.08 -3.94 -14.33
CA GLY A 20 10.81 -3.55 -13.12
C GLY A 20 12.12 -4.32 -12.95
N SER A 21 12.82 -4.06 -11.85
CA SER A 21 14.11 -4.67 -11.53
C SER A 21 14.17 -5.06 -10.06
N SER A 22 14.76 -6.21 -9.77
CA SER A 22 14.92 -6.70 -8.40
C SER A 22 15.88 -5.84 -7.58
N SER A 23 16.64 -4.95 -8.23
CA SER A 23 17.43 -3.91 -7.54
C SER A 23 16.57 -2.80 -6.93
N ILE A 24 15.32 -2.66 -7.37
CA ILE A 24 14.38 -1.65 -6.88
C ILE A 24 13.52 -2.26 -5.76
N LYS A 25 13.53 -1.59 -4.61
CA LYS A 25 12.68 -1.86 -3.46
C LYS A 25 11.53 -0.87 -3.42
N VAL A 26 10.31 -1.38 -3.29
CA VAL A 26 9.10 -0.56 -3.14
C VAL A 26 8.43 -0.88 -1.81
N GLY A 27 8.22 0.15 -0.99
CA GLY A 27 7.57 0.07 0.31
C GLY A 27 6.13 0.55 0.23
N ILE A 28 5.21 -0.23 0.79
CA ILE A 28 3.77 0.04 0.76
C ILE A 28 3.28 0.19 2.20
N LEU A 29 2.84 1.39 2.59
CA LEU A 29 2.21 1.62 3.89
C LEU A 29 0.70 1.57 3.74
N ASP A 30 0.07 0.55 4.29
CA ASP A 30 -1.35 0.28 4.07
C ASP A 30 -1.94 -0.61 5.18
N THR A 31 -3.08 -1.26 4.95
CA THR A 31 -3.88 -1.97 5.97
C THR A 31 -3.40 -3.39 6.27
N GLY A 32 -2.43 -3.85 5.48
CA GLY A 32 -1.87 -5.20 5.49
C GLY A 32 -2.07 -5.87 4.14
N VAL A 33 -1.54 -7.07 3.98
CA VAL A 33 -1.54 -7.75 2.68
C VAL A 33 -1.76 -9.26 2.78
N ASP A 34 -2.66 -9.79 1.96
CA ASP A 34 -2.81 -11.22 1.71
C ASP A 34 -1.94 -11.59 0.49
N TYR A 35 -0.63 -11.66 0.67
CA TYR A 35 0.31 -11.95 -0.42
C TYR A 35 0.17 -13.38 -0.98
N LEU A 36 -0.53 -14.28 -0.26
CA LEU A 36 -0.76 -15.64 -0.71
C LEU A 36 -1.66 -15.66 -1.96
N ILE A 37 -2.69 -14.81 -1.99
CA ILE A 37 -3.56 -14.68 -3.17
C ILE A 37 -2.91 -13.89 -4.30
N LEU A 38 -1.81 -13.19 -4.03
CA LEU A 38 -0.96 -12.53 -5.03
C LEU A 38 0.12 -13.47 -5.60
N GLY A 39 0.04 -14.76 -5.29
CA GLY A 39 0.90 -15.80 -5.84
C GLY A 39 2.30 -15.84 -5.22
N ALA A 40 2.46 -15.31 -4.00
CA ALA A 40 3.77 -15.11 -3.40
C ALA A 40 3.88 -15.60 -1.96
N CYS A 41 5.12 -15.67 -1.49
CA CYS A 41 5.47 -15.84 -0.08
C CYS A 41 5.91 -14.51 0.53
N PHE A 42 6.20 -14.50 1.84
CA PHE A 42 6.70 -13.33 2.56
C PHE A 42 8.01 -13.64 3.30
N GLY A 43 8.96 -12.71 3.27
CA GLY A 43 10.24 -12.78 3.95
C GLY A 43 11.44 -12.91 2.99
N PRO A 44 12.67 -13.06 3.52
CA PRO A 44 13.87 -13.12 2.69
C PRO A 44 13.77 -14.17 1.56
N GLY A 45 14.04 -13.75 0.32
CA GLY A 45 13.95 -14.61 -0.87
C GLY A 45 12.57 -14.68 -1.51
N CYS A 46 11.55 -14.05 -0.91
CA CYS A 46 10.23 -13.92 -1.50
C CYS A 46 10.07 -12.63 -2.32
N HIS A 47 9.05 -12.61 -3.19
CA HIS A 47 8.63 -11.40 -3.90
C HIS A 47 8.27 -10.26 -2.94
N PHE A 48 7.52 -10.60 -1.89
CA PHE A 48 7.31 -9.75 -0.72
C PHE A 48 8.43 -10.04 0.28
N SER A 49 9.50 -9.26 0.26
CA SER A 49 10.78 -9.64 0.88
C SER A 49 11.02 -9.04 2.27
N PHE A 50 10.32 -7.96 2.62
CA PHE A 50 10.54 -7.20 3.85
C PHE A 50 9.27 -6.45 4.30
N GLY A 51 9.34 -5.73 5.41
CA GLY A 51 8.20 -5.02 6.01
C GLY A 51 7.74 -5.66 7.33
N GLY A 52 6.52 -5.37 7.75
CA GLY A 52 5.99 -5.83 9.03
C GLY A 52 4.66 -5.22 9.43
N ASP A 53 4.15 -5.68 10.57
CA ASP A 53 2.91 -5.21 11.18
C ASP A 53 3.20 -4.18 12.28
N TYR A 54 2.95 -2.91 12.01
CA TYR A 54 3.15 -1.82 12.95
C TYR A 54 1.84 -1.38 13.60
N ALA A 55 0.72 -2.06 13.31
CA ALA A 55 -0.61 -1.72 13.83
C ALA A 55 -0.92 -2.40 15.19
N VAL A 56 0.11 -2.94 15.85
CA VAL A 56 0.04 -3.66 17.13
C VAL A 56 1.09 -3.12 18.09
N ASP A 57 0.85 -3.22 19.41
CA ASP A 57 1.73 -2.65 20.47
C ASP A 57 3.19 -3.13 20.37
N SER A 58 3.42 -4.29 19.77
CA SER A 58 4.76 -4.81 19.46
C SER A 58 4.81 -5.16 17.99
N PRO A 59 5.54 -4.37 17.16
CA PRO A 59 5.53 -4.58 15.73
C PRO A 59 5.85 -6.03 15.34
N GLY A 60 4.93 -6.64 14.61
CA GLY A 60 5.06 -8.01 14.11
C GLY A 60 5.93 -8.06 12.87
N ALA A 61 6.62 -9.19 12.66
CA ALA A 61 7.45 -9.39 11.47
C ALA A 61 6.64 -9.63 10.19
N ASP A 62 5.35 -9.95 10.28
CA ASP A 62 4.51 -10.37 9.14
C ASP A 62 3.31 -9.42 8.98
N PRO A 63 3.20 -8.68 7.87
CA PRO A 63 2.11 -7.75 7.60
C PRO A 63 0.82 -8.44 7.12
N TYR A 64 0.76 -9.78 7.20
CA TYR A 64 -0.37 -10.56 6.73
C TYR A 64 -1.67 -10.20 7.43
N VAL A 65 -2.71 -9.92 6.63
CA VAL A 65 -4.08 -9.79 7.10
C VAL A 65 -5.05 -10.37 6.10
N ASN A 66 -6.21 -10.81 6.59
CA ASN A 66 -7.36 -11.20 5.77
C ASN A 66 -8.67 -10.51 6.21
N CYS A 67 -8.57 -9.52 7.10
CA CYS A 67 -9.70 -8.70 7.57
C CYS A 67 -10.06 -7.55 6.62
N THR A 68 -9.22 -7.29 5.63
CA THR A 68 -9.36 -6.20 4.65
C THR A 68 -8.71 -6.63 3.34
N ASP A 69 -9.20 -6.09 2.22
CA ASP A 69 -8.61 -6.27 0.90
C ASP A 69 -7.89 -5.02 0.37
N HIS A 70 -7.94 -3.87 1.06
CA HIS A 70 -7.38 -2.60 0.58
C HIS A 70 -5.88 -2.70 0.27
N GLY A 71 -5.07 -3.02 1.28
CA GLY A 71 -3.63 -3.14 1.11
C GLY A 71 -3.24 -4.27 0.16
N THR A 72 -4.04 -5.34 0.08
CA THR A 72 -3.84 -6.41 -0.92
C THR A 72 -4.09 -5.92 -2.35
N HIS A 73 -5.12 -5.09 -2.54
CA HIS A 73 -5.46 -4.50 -3.84
C HIS A 73 -4.41 -3.48 -4.30
N VAL A 74 -3.98 -2.59 -3.39
CA VAL A 74 -2.90 -1.62 -3.65
C VAL A 74 -1.61 -2.35 -4.03
N THR A 75 -1.23 -3.32 -3.20
CA THR A 75 -0.02 -4.11 -3.42
C THR A 75 -0.07 -4.91 -4.71
N GLY A 76 -1.22 -5.51 -5.02
CA GLY A 76 -1.42 -6.23 -6.26
C GLY A 76 -1.29 -5.33 -7.49
N THR A 77 -1.77 -4.08 -7.41
CA THR A 77 -1.62 -3.08 -8.46
C THR A 77 -0.15 -2.72 -8.70
N VAL A 78 0.63 -2.55 -7.62
CA VAL A 78 2.05 -2.19 -7.72
C VAL A 78 2.86 -3.29 -8.38
N GLY A 79 2.69 -4.54 -7.96
CA GLY A 79 3.55 -5.60 -8.46
C GLY A 79 3.09 -7.02 -8.14
N ALA A 80 1.81 -7.36 -8.23
CA ALA A 80 1.40 -8.76 -8.21
C ALA A 80 2.16 -9.58 -9.28
N LEU A 81 2.59 -10.78 -8.90
CA LEU A 81 3.11 -11.74 -9.87
C LEU A 81 2.01 -12.12 -10.87
N ALA A 82 2.42 -12.51 -12.07
CA ALA A 82 1.50 -12.92 -13.12
C ALA A 82 0.68 -14.14 -12.66
N SER A 83 -0.64 -14.00 -12.71
CA SER A 83 -1.60 -15.05 -12.38
C SER A 83 -2.08 -15.78 -13.64
N PRO A 84 -2.61 -17.02 -13.52
CA PRO A 84 -3.20 -17.75 -14.64
C PRO A 84 -4.39 -17.04 -15.30
N LEU A 85 -5.04 -16.11 -14.60
CA LEU A 85 -6.15 -15.29 -15.11
C LEU A 85 -5.65 -14.06 -15.91
N GLY A 86 -4.34 -13.93 -16.09
CA GLY A 86 -3.71 -12.84 -16.82
C GLY A 86 -3.42 -11.60 -15.97
N PHE A 87 -3.74 -11.59 -14.67
CA PHE A 87 -3.45 -10.47 -13.78
C PHE A 87 -1.98 -10.37 -13.41
N SER A 88 -1.37 -9.21 -13.57
CA SER A 88 -0.06 -8.84 -13.02
C SER A 88 -0.10 -7.37 -12.59
N GLY A 89 0.72 -6.99 -11.61
CA GLY A 89 0.91 -5.59 -11.24
C GLY A 89 1.75 -4.83 -12.25
N VAL A 90 1.93 -3.52 -12.01
CA VAL A 90 2.69 -2.63 -12.89
C VAL A 90 4.16 -3.06 -13.03
N ALA A 91 4.79 -3.48 -11.94
CA ALA A 91 6.20 -3.86 -11.93
C ALA A 91 6.43 -5.17 -11.15
N PRO A 92 6.16 -6.35 -11.75
CA PRO A 92 6.24 -7.64 -11.05
C PRO A 92 7.67 -8.12 -10.76
N ASN A 93 8.72 -7.48 -11.27
CA ASN A 93 10.12 -7.89 -11.05
C ASN A 93 10.84 -7.06 -9.98
N ILE A 94 10.14 -6.26 -9.18
CA ILE A 94 10.70 -5.48 -8.06
C ILE A 94 10.72 -6.30 -6.77
N GLN A 95 11.42 -5.81 -5.75
CA GLN A 95 11.25 -6.27 -4.37
C GLN A 95 10.15 -5.44 -3.69
N ILE A 96 9.15 -6.09 -3.08
CA ILE A 96 8.08 -5.39 -2.37
C ILE A 96 8.25 -5.58 -0.86
N GLY A 97 8.12 -4.48 -0.12
CA GLY A 97 7.90 -4.49 1.31
C GLY A 97 6.54 -3.92 1.67
N HIS A 98 5.85 -4.56 2.60
CA HIS A 98 4.54 -4.11 3.06
C HIS A 98 4.57 -3.79 4.55
N TYR A 99 4.11 -2.60 4.90
CA TYR A 99 4.10 -2.06 6.25
C TYR A 99 2.65 -1.83 6.62
N ARG A 100 2.12 -2.72 7.45
CA ARG A 100 0.76 -2.56 7.96
C ARG A 100 0.77 -1.46 9.02
N VAL A 101 0.03 -0.38 8.77
CA VAL A 101 -0.10 0.77 9.68
C VAL A 101 -1.56 1.08 10.05
N PHE A 102 -2.53 0.30 9.53
CA PHE A 102 -3.93 0.41 9.92
C PHE A 102 -4.36 -0.81 10.75
N GLN A 103 -5.15 -0.52 11.77
CA GLN A 103 -5.78 -1.53 12.60
C GLN A 103 -7.02 -2.07 11.90
N CYS A 104 -7.29 -3.37 12.09
CA CYS A 104 -8.58 -3.96 11.72
C CYS A 104 -9.54 -3.82 12.90
N SER A 105 -10.81 -3.53 12.63
CA SER A 105 -11.85 -3.60 13.66
C SER A 105 -12.14 -5.06 14.01
N GLY A 106 -11.40 -5.62 14.96
CA GLY A 106 -11.58 -6.99 15.46
C GLY A 106 -10.29 -7.80 15.53
N VAL A 107 -10.41 -9.06 15.92
CA VAL A 107 -9.28 -10.00 16.00
C VAL A 107 -8.82 -10.33 14.58
N VAL A 108 -7.56 -10.03 14.25
CA VAL A 108 -6.94 -10.50 13.00
C VAL A 108 -6.82 -12.04 13.09
N PRO A 109 -7.51 -12.79 12.23
CA PRO A 109 -7.40 -14.25 12.22
C PRO A 109 -5.96 -14.68 11.92
N PRO A 110 -5.44 -15.75 12.57
CA PRO A 110 -4.16 -16.32 12.21
C PRO A 110 -4.11 -16.71 10.73
N ARG A 111 -2.93 -16.61 10.12
CA ARG A 111 -2.67 -17.04 8.75
C ARG A 111 -3.20 -18.46 8.49
N GLY A 112 -3.98 -18.62 7.42
CA GLY A 112 -4.68 -19.88 7.09
C GLY A 112 -6.08 -20.04 7.69
N SER A 113 -6.52 -19.10 8.54
CA SER A 113 -7.93 -19.00 8.90
C SER A 113 -8.77 -18.60 7.68
N ARG A 114 -9.96 -19.18 7.53
CA ARG A 114 -10.88 -18.76 6.45
C ARG A 114 -11.10 -17.25 6.60
N ARG A 115 -10.96 -16.54 5.48
CA ARG A 115 -11.33 -15.12 5.37
C ARG A 115 -12.71 -14.94 6.02
N SER A 116 -12.89 -13.91 6.84
CA SER A 116 -14.22 -13.58 7.34
C SER A 116 -15.08 -13.28 6.11
N LEU A 117 -15.93 -14.23 5.71
CA LEU A 117 -16.77 -14.14 4.52
C LEU A 117 -18.05 -13.36 4.85
N ASP A 118 -17.96 -12.29 5.65
CA ASP A 118 -19.11 -11.41 5.91
C ASP A 118 -19.51 -10.56 4.67
N GLY A 119 -19.07 -10.97 3.48
CA GLY A 119 -19.63 -10.57 2.20
C GLY A 119 -19.27 -9.16 1.76
N ARG A 120 -18.34 -8.49 2.45
CA ARG A 120 -17.92 -7.13 2.11
C ARG A 120 -16.55 -7.14 1.42
N TYR A 121 -16.56 -7.34 0.09
CA TYR A 121 -15.42 -6.98 -0.76
C TYR A 121 -15.40 -5.45 -0.89
N ARG A 122 -14.77 -4.78 0.09
CA ARG A 122 -14.69 -3.31 0.13
C ARG A 122 -13.23 -2.91 0.21
N VAL A 123 -12.77 -2.38 -0.93
CA VAL A 123 -11.44 -1.77 -1.08
C VAL A 123 -11.22 -0.68 -0.02
N PHE A 124 -12.22 0.07 0.42
CA PHE A 124 -12.09 0.88 1.63
C PHE A 124 -13.21 0.50 2.59
N ASP A 125 -12.87 -0.06 3.76
CA ASP A 125 -13.84 -0.21 4.83
C ASP A 125 -13.81 1.01 5.77
N CYS A 126 -14.98 1.35 6.33
CA CYS A 126 -15.10 2.48 7.27
C CYS A 126 -14.47 2.17 8.64
N ASP A 127 -14.07 0.91 8.83
CA ASP A 127 -13.67 0.31 10.10
C ASP A 127 -12.14 0.21 10.24
N GLU A 128 -11.40 0.75 9.27
CA GLU A 128 -9.94 0.85 9.31
C GLU A 128 -9.54 2.23 9.83
N SER A 129 -8.68 2.23 10.84
CA SER A 129 -8.09 3.47 11.35
C SER A 129 -6.59 3.30 11.52
N THR A 130 -5.88 4.41 11.30
CA THR A 130 -4.47 4.56 11.60
C THR A 130 -4.32 5.79 12.47
N THR A 131 -3.25 5.82 13.26
CA THR A 131 -2.87 6.94 14.10
C THR A 131 -1.50 7.46 13.61
N GLU A 132 -1.22 8.75 13.86
CA GLU A 132 -0.01 9.38 13.31
C GLU A 132 1.29 8.70 13.75
N ASP A 133 1.31 8.13 14.96
CA ASP A 133 2.42 7.34 15.51
C ASP A 133 2.68 6.05 14.72
N LEU A 134 1.63 5.31 14.34
CA LEU A 134 1.77 4.09 13.52
C LEU A 134 2.29 4.43 12.12
N VAL A 135 1.82 5.54 11.54
CA VAL A 135 2.31 6.04 10.25
C VAL A 135 3.78 6.45 10.34
N VAL A 136 4.17 7.18 11.40
CA VAL A 136 5.57 7.56 11.63
C VAL A 136 6.44 6.32 11.84
N ALA A 137 5.98 5.33 12.60
CA ALA A 137 6.69 4.07 12.81
C ALA A 137 6.92 3.34 11.47
N GLY A 138 5.89 3.25 10.62
CA GLY A 138 5.99 2.68 9.29
C GLY A 138 7.00 3.42 8.40
N ILE A 139 6.97 4.76 8.38
CA ILE A 139 7.91 5.57 7.60
C ILE A 139 9.35 5.38 8.07
N LEU A 140 9.58 5.31 9.39
CA LEU A 140 10.91 5.04 9.94
C LEU A 140 11.41 3.64 9.55
N ALA A 141 10.53 2.64 9.57
CA ALA A 141 10.88 1.29 9.14
C ALA A 141 11.25 1.23 7.64
N VAL A 142 10.44 1.87 6.80
CA VAL A 142 10.67 1.99 5.35
C VAL A 142 12.03 2.63 5.05
N ALA A 143 12.38 3.70 5.77
CA ALA A 143 13.68 4.35 5.63
C ALA A 143 14.82 3.41 6.06
N ASN A 144 14.66 2.70 7.18
CA ASN A 144 15.67 1.74 7.66
C ASN A 144 15.89 0.58 6.68
N ASP A 145 14.86 0.17 5.93
CA ASP A 145 14.94 -0.91 4.94
C ASP A 145 15.56 -0.47 3.59
N GLY A 146 15.85 0.83 3.43
CA GLY A 146 16.51 1.39 2.24
C GLY A 146 15.64 1.29 0.98
N VAL A 147 14.34 1.55 1.12
CA VAL A 147 13.37 1.52 0.03
C VAL A 147 13.63 2.63 -1.00
N ASN A 148 13.41 2.38 -2.29
CA ASN A 148 13.57 3.37 -3.36
C ASN A 148 12.28 4.14 -3.66
N ILE A 149 11.13 3.48 -3.54
CA ILE A 149 9.82 4.08 -3.85
C ILE A 149 8.87 3.76 -2.71
N VAL A 150 8.19 4.77 -2.20
CA VAL A 150 7.22 4.60 -1.13
C VAL A 150 5.84 4.98 -1.66
N THR A 151 4.87 4.10 -1.46
CA THR A 151 3.47 4.42 -1.68
C THR A 151 2.73 4.30 -0.36
N ALA A 152 1.90 5.28 -0.05
CA ALA A 152 1.03 5.21 1.11
C ALA A 152 -0.36 5.73 0.76
N SER A 153 -1.37 4.90 1.01
CA SER A 153 -2.76 5.25 0.75
C SER A 153 -3.37 6.00 1.94
N ILE A 154 -2.69 7.06 2.37
CA ILE A 154 -3.00 7.79 3.60
C ILE A 154 -3.39 9.22 3.24
N GLY A 155 -4.56 9.66 3.70
CA GLY A 155 -5.07 11.02 3.46
C GLY A 155 -6.04 11.48 4.53
N GLY A 156 -5.95 12.75 4.93
CA GLY A 156 -6.85 13.42 5.86
C GLY A 156 -7.62 14.57 5.19
N LEU A 157 -8.61 15.15 5.89
CA LEU A 157 -9.38 16.30 5.42
C LEU A 157 -8.59 17.62 5.43
N ALA A 158 -7.44 17.65 6.12
CA ALA A 158 -6.53 18.79 6.08
C ALA A 158 -5.57 18.62 4.89
N GLY A 159 -5.52 19.61 4.01
CA GLY A 159 -4.62 19.64 2.86
C GLY A 159 -3.13 19.54 3.25
N TRP A 160 -2.29 19.36 2.23
CA TRP A 160 -0.84 19.06 2.30
C TRP A 160 0.07 20.12 2.95
N LEU A 161 -0.49 21.17 3.55
CA LEU A 161 0.28 22.30 4.07
C LEU A 161 0.78 22.04 5.50
N GLY A 162 1.82 21.21 5.62
CA GLY A 162 2.80 21.23 6.72
C GLY A 162 2.28 21.10 8.15
N ALA A 163 1.13 20.45 8.35
CA ALA A 163 0.40 20.48 9.62
C ALA A 163 0.58 19.23 10.49
N SER A 164 1.13 18.12 9.96
CA SER A 164 1.28 16.86 10.72
C SER A 164 2.71 16.29 10.77
N PRO A 165 3.09 15.58 11.86
CA PRO A 165 4.40 14.93 12.01
C PRO A 165 4.76 13.99 10.86
N PHE A 166 3.78 13.31 10.27
CA PHE A 166 3.95 12.49 9.07
C PHE A 166 4.45 13.33 7.88
N GLN A 167 3.85 14.49 7.60
CA GLN A 167 4.25 15.37 6.49
C GLN A 167 5.67 15.92 6.71
N ILE A 168 6.05 16.18 7.97
CA ILE A 168 7.40 16.62 8.31
C ILE A 168 8.41 15.48 8.11
N ALA A 169 8.09 14.25 8.54
CA ALA A 169 8.94 13.08 8.35
C ALA A 169 9.17 12.80 6.85
N VAL A 170 8.10 12.88 6.05
CA VAL A 170 8.14 12.78 4.59
C VAL A 170 9.05 13.86 3.97
N LYS A 171 8.79 15.14 4.28
CA LYS A 171 9.51 16.28 3.68
C LYS A 171 11.01 16.28 4.02
N ARG A 172 11.38 15.75 5.19
CA ARG A 172 12.77 15.72 5.65
C ARG A 172 13.59 14.59 5.01
N ARG A 173 12.94 13.55 4.47
CA ARG A 173 13.59 12.36 3.90
C ARG A 173 13.79 12.44 2.38
N GLU A 174 12.90 13.13 1.66
CA GLU A 174 12.99 13.37 0.21
C GLU A 174 14.41 13.73 -0.28
N PRO A 175 15.12 14.72 0.31
CA PRO A 175 16.45 15.10 -0.19
C PRO A 175 17.61 14.18 0.24
N LEU A 176 17.37 13.18 1.09
CA LEU A 176 18.46 12.39 1.71
C LEU A 176 18.63 10.98 1.12
N GLU A 177 17.58 10.38 0.55
CA GLU A 177 17.57 8.93 0.28
C GLU A 177 17.13 8.53 -1.16
N ASN A 178 16.98 9.49 -2.10
CA ASN A 178 16.45 9.23 -3.46
C ASN A 178 15.11 8.46 -3.45
N ILE A 179 14.25 8.75 -2.48
CA ILE A 179 12.95 8.10 -2.33
C ILE A 179 11.91 8.85 -3.14
N LEU A 180 11.23 8.16 -4.06
CA LEU A 180 10.07 8.70 -4.77
C LEU A 180 8.78 8.34 -4.01
N GLN A 181 7.98 9.35 -3.65
CA GLN A 181 6.75 9.14 -2.86
C GLN A 181 5.47 9.35 -3.68
N SER A 182 4.56 8.38 -3.58
CA SER A 182 3.20 8.44 -4.15
C SER A 182 2.17 8.37 -3.02
N LEU A 183 1.34 9.40 -2.91
CA LEU A 183 0.39 9.55 -1.80
C LEU A 183 -1.01 9.88 -2.31
N SER A 184 -2.01 9.23 -1.74
CA SER A 184 -3.41 9.36 -2.17
C SER A 184 -4.08 10.60 -1.57
N HIS A 185 -4.86 11.32 -2.37
CA HIS A 185 -5.71 12.43 -1.89
C HIS A 185 -7.07 11.88 -1.42
N LYS A 186 -7.49 12.19 -0.20
CA LYS A 186 -8.83 11.84 0.29
C LYS A 186 -9.84 12.89 -0.19
N ALA A 187 -10.40 12.69 -1.38
CA ALA A 187 -11.47 13.57 -1.88
C ALA A 187 -12.76 13.34 -1.08
N SER A 188 -13.16 14.31 -0.25
CA SER A 188 -14.47 14.27 0.42
C SER A 188 -15.53 14.98 -0.43
N ARG A 189 -16.75 14.44 -0.54
CA ARG A 189 -17.88 15.17 -1.19
C ARG A 189 -18.19 16.53 -0.53
N ARG A 190 -17.66 16.79 0.67
CA ARG A 190 -17.78 18.08 1.38
C ARG A 190 -16.89 19.16 0.77
N GLU A 191 -15.64 18.84 0.43
CA GLU A 191 -14.74 19.81 -0.23
C GLU A 191 -15.26 20.28 -1.59
N LEU A 192 -15.92 19.39 -2.35
CA LEU A 192 -16.56 19.77 -3.62
C LEU A 192 -17.80 20.66 -3.43
N ARG A 193 -18.48 20.60 -2.28
CA ARG A 193 -19.58 21.53 -1.94
C ARG A 193 -19.06 22.90 -1.55
N ASP A 194 -17.95 22.97 -0.82
CA ASP A 194 -17.36 24.22 -0.35
C ASP A 194 -16.56 24.96 -1.44
N LEU A 195 -16.06 24.25 -2.46
CA LEU A 195 -15.28 24.81 -3.57
C LEU A 195 -16.08 25.11 -4.86
N GLY A 196 -17.37 24.79 -4.94
CA GLY A 196 -18.02 24.71 -6.26
C GLY A 196 -19.54 24.75 -6.37
N GLN A 197 -20.29 25.34 -5.44
CA GLN A 197 -21.68 25.75 -5.72
C GLN A 197 -21.97 27.20 -5.33
N ARG A 198 -21.37 28.12 -6.09
CA ARG A 198 -21.96 29.43 -6.45
C ARG A 198 -21.78 29.65 -7.96
N SER A 199 -22.51 28.89 -8.78
CA SER A 199 -22.84 29.27 -10.16
C SER A 199 -23.69 28.20 -10.83
N ALA A 200 -25.01 28.29 -10.60
CA ALA A 200 -26.12 28.21 -11.55
C ALA A 200 -27.42 28.11 -10.74
#